data_AF-A0A1M4MHT9-F1
#
_entry.id   AF-A0A1M4MHT9-F1
#
_cell.length_a   1.000
_cell.length_b   1.000
_cell.length_c   1.000
_cell.angle_alpha   90.00
_cell.angle_beta   90.00
_cell.angle_gamma   90.00
#
_symmetry.space_group_name_H-M   'P 1'
#
loop_
_entity.id
_entity.type
_entity.pdbx_description
1 polymer ?
#
loop_
_entity_poly.entity_id
_entity_poly.type
_entity_poly.pdbx_seq_one_letter_code
_entity_poly.pdbx_strand_id
1 'polypeptide(L)'
;MLQRVEEKTIILPMGSISGVAASLLTECKTRGIPGIGLLGETVNTPDPRSSAATIEVLNQIYGLNLDIQPLLEQAVEIEAAMSQIAEQVQKTEATPRREQLPMYG
;
A
#
# COMPACT_ATOMS: atom_id res chain seq x y z
N MET A 1 -22.52 -2.17 -14.26
CA MET A 1 -21.52 -1.57 -13.35
C MET A 1 -20.13 -2.15 -13.63
N LEU A 2 -19.94 -3.47 -13.58
CA LEU A 2 -18.67 -4.15 -13.90
C LEU A 2 -18.08 -3.79 -15.27
N GLN A 3 -18.91 -3.63 -16.30
CA GLN A 3 -18.49 -3.12 -17.63
C GLN A 3 -17.73 -1.78 -17.59
N ARG A 4 -17.95 -0.93 -16.58
CA ARG A 4 -17.22 0.35 -16.44
C ARG A 4 -15.75 0.16 -16.04
N VAL A 5 -15.40 -1.03 -15.56
CA VAL A 5 -14.12 -1.34 -14.94
C VAL A 5 -13.37 -2.46 -15.69
N GLU A 6 -14.07 -3.28 -16.48
CA GLU A 6 -13.50 -4.42 -17.23
C GLU A 6 -12.29 -4.05 -18.10
N GLU A 7 -12.31 -2.88 -18.75
CA GLU A 7 -11.21 -2.45 -19.63
C GLU A 7 -10.12 -1.64 -18.89
N LYS A 8 -10.34 -1.31 -17.61
CA LYS A 8 -9.50 -0.39 -16.83
C LYS A 8 -8.72 -1.08 -15.72
N THR A 9 -9.16 -2.26 -15.29
CA THR A 9 -8.50 -3.00 -14.22
C THR A 9 -8.83 -4.49 -14.27
N ILE A 10 -8.14 -5.26 -13.43
CA ILE A 10 -8.36 -6.70 -13.28
C ILE A 10 -9.53 -6.93 -12.32
N ILE A 11 -10.50 -7.75 -12.74
CA ILE A 11 -11.56 -8.22 -11.85
C ILE A 11 -10.99 -9.31 -10.95
N LEU A 12 -11.11 -9.15 -9.63
CA LEU A 12 -10.74 -10.18 -8.67
C LEU A 12 -11.57 -11.46 -8.93
N PRO A 13 -10.97 -12.55 -9.44
CA PRO A 13 -11.74 -13.72 -9.88
C PRO A 13 -12.27 -14.54 -8.69
N MET A 14 -11.48 -14.62 -7.62
CA MET A 14 -11.86 -15.24 -6.36
C MET A 14 -11.03 -14.62 -5.24
N GLY A 15 -11.65 -14.41 -4.09
CA GLY A 15 -10.99 -13.89 -2.90
C GLY A 15 -11.99 -13.60 -1.79
N SER A 16 -11.46 -13.18 -0.64
CA SER A 16 -12.27 -12.66 0.46
C SER A 16 -11.83 -11.25 0.78
N ILE A 17 -12.81 -10.36 0.98
CA ILE A 17 -12.59 -8.98 1.42
C ILE A 17 -13.15 -8.92 2.84
N SER A 18 -12.43 -8.28 3.75
CA SER A 18 -12.85 -8.12 5.15
C SER A 18 -12.79 -6.66 5.59
N GLY A 19 -13.28 -6.39 6.80
CA GLY A 19 -13.30 -5.05 7.38
C GLY A 19 -14.39 -4.14 6.81
N VAL A 20 -14.22 -2.84 7.01
CA VAL A 20 -15.25 -1.84 6.71
C VAL A 20 -15.61 -1.81 5.22
N ALA A 21 -14.61 -1.97 4.33
CA ALA A 21 -14.83 -2.00 2.89
C ALA A 21 -15.75 -3.17 2.49
N ALA A 22 -15.56 -4.35 3.09
CA ALA A 22 -16.42 -5.50 2.84
C ALA A 22 -17.85 -5.26 3.32
N SER A 23 -18.01 -4.80 4.56
CA SER A 23 -19.32 -4.49 5.13
C SER A 23 -20.09 -3.46 4.29
N LEU A 24 -19.40 -2.43 3.80
CA LEU A 24 -20.01 -1.40 2.96
C LEU A 24 -20.43 -1.95 1.60
N LEU A 25 -19.59 -2.76 0.95
CA LEU A 25 -19.95 -3.42 -0.31
C LEU A 25 -21.12 -4.40 -0.14
N THR A 26 -21.16 -5.15 0.97
CA THR A 26 -22.29 -6.03 1.30
C THR A 26 -23.57 -5.24 1.48
N GLU A 27 -23.56 -4.15 2.25
CA GLU A 27 -24.74 -3.28 2.43
C GLU A 27 -25.19 -2.64 1.12
N CYS A 28 -24.26 -2.16 0.29
CA CYS A 28 -24.57 -1.64 -1.03
C CYS A 28 -25.30 -2.70 -1.87
N LYS A 29 -24.80 -3.94 -1.87
CA LYS A 29 -25.43 -5.05 -2.59
C LYS A 29 -26.83 -5.37 -2.05
N THR A 30 -27.00 -5.44 -0.73
CA THR A 30 -28.28 -5.73 -0.07
C THR A 30 -29.33 -4.66 -0.37
N ARG A 31 -28.92 -3.39 -0.42
CA ARG A 31 -29.81 -2.24 -0.66
C ARG A 31 -29.98 -1.90 -2.14
N GLY A 32 -29.37 -2.65 -3.06
CA GLY A 32 -29.41 -2.37 -4.50
C GLY A 32 -28.65 -1.10 -4.92
N ILE A 33 -27.73 -0.61 -4.09
CA ILE A 33 -26.89 0.56 -4.38
C ILE A 33 -25.69 0.09 -5.21
N PRO A 34 -25.40 0.71 -6.37
CA PRO A 34 -24.21 0.41 -7.15
C PRO A 34 -22.93 0.78 -6.38
N GLY A 35 -22.09 -0.20 -6.07
CA GLY A 35 -20.78 -0.01 -5.44
C GLY A 35 -19.68 -0.76 -6.19
N ILE A 36 -18.48 -0.19 -6.22
CA ILE A 36 -17.25 -0.82 -6.71
C ILE A 36 -16.22 -0.75 -5.57
N GLY A 37 -15.52 -1.85 -5.31
CA GLY A 37 -14.30 -1.87 -4.50
C GLY A 37 -13.08 -1.91 -5.40
N LEU A 38 -12.12 -1.02 -5.17
CA LEU A 38 -10.79 -1.08 -5.78
C LEU A 38 -9.81 -1.61 -4.75
N LEU A 39 -8.97 -2.56 -5.16
CA LEU A 39 -7.95 -3.15 -4.30
C LEU A 39 -6.58 -2.89 -4.94
N GLY A 40 -5.77 -2.09 -4.26
CA GLY A 40 -4.34 -1.94 -4.59
C GLY A 40 -3.55 -3.07 -3.93
N GLU A 41 -2.85 -3.87 -4.73
CA GLU A 41 -1.91 -4.85 -4.19
C GLU A 41 -0.75 -4.13 -3.50
N THR A 42 -0.33 -4.61 -2.33
CA THR A 42 0.74 -3.99 -1.56
C THR A 42 1.41 -5.00 -0.62
N VAL A 43 2.53 -4.58 -0.03
CA VAL A 43 3.29 -5.31 0.98
C VAL A 43 2.91 -4.86 2.39
N ASN A 44 3.43 -5.52 3.45
CA ASN A 44 3.14 -5.18 4.85
C ASN A 44 3.84 -3.88 5.34
N THR A 45 4.04 -2.91 4.46
CA THR A 45 4.61 -1.59 4.77
C THR A 45 3.80 -0.51 4.06
N PRO A 46 3.81 0.75 4.55
CA PRO A 46 3.17 1.85 3.85
C PRO A 46 3.66 1.95 2.39
N ASP A 47 2.73 1.95 1.45
CA ASP A 47 3.02 1.91 0.01
C ASP A 47 2.19 2.98 -0.74
N PRO A 48 2.76 4.17 -0.92
CA PRO A 48 2.09 5.24 -1.66
C PRO A 48 1.94 4.91 -3.16
N ARG A 49 2.74 4.00 -3.73
CA ARG A 49 2.64 3.62 -5.15
C ARG A 49 1.37 2.81 -5.40
N SER A 50 1.05 1.87 -4.52
CA SER A 50 -0.21 1.11 -4.58
C SER A 50 -1.44 2.04 -4.48
N SER A 51 -1.35 3.05 -3.61
CA SER A 51 -2.39 4.08 -3.49
C SER A 51 -2.51 4.93 -4.78
N ALA A 52 -1.38 5.34 -5.37
CA ALA A 52 -1.36 6.09 -6.63
C ALA A 52 -1.98 5.30 -7.78
N ALA A 53 -1.66 4.00 -7.93
CA ALA A 53 -2.24 3.13 -8.94
C ALA A 53 -3.77 2.98 -8.77
N THR A 54 -4.23 2.88 -7.52
CA THR A 54 -5.67 2.82 -7.21
C THR A 54 -6.38 4.12 -7.62
N ILE A 55 -5.77 5.28 -7.37
CA ILE A 55 -6.30 6.59 -7.76
C ILE A 55 -6.27 6.78 -9.27
N GLU A 56 -5.26 6.26 -9.96
CA GLU A 56 -5.18 6.30 -11.42
C GLU A 56 -6.37 5.56 -12.05
N VAL A 57 -6.70 4.36 -11.58
CA VAL A 57 -7.90 3.62 -12.01
C VAL A 57 -9.18 4.41 -11.66
N LEU A 58 -9.24 5.03 -10.48
CA LEU A 58 -10.36 5.87 -10.08
C LEU A 58 -10.56 7.07 -11.04
N ASN A 59 -9.46 7.75 -11.41
CA ASN A 59 -9.44 8.81 -12.40
C ASN A 59 -10.01 8.34 -13.74
N GLN A 60 -9.60 7.16 -14.21
CA GLN A 60 -10.11 6.59 -15.47
C GLN A 60 -11.60 6.22 -15.40
N ILE A 61 -12.09 5.70 -14.28
CA ILE A 61 -13.51 5.29 -14.12
C ILE A 61 -14.45 6.49 -14.14
N TYR A 62 -14.06 7.58 -13.49
CA TYR A 62 -14.90 8.75 -13.26
C TYR A 62 -14.51 10.00 -14.05
N GLY A 63 -13.40 9.97 -14.79
CA GLY A 63 -12.89 11.13 -15.53
C GLY A 63 -12.38 12.23 -14.62
N LEU A 64 -11.74 11.86 -13.51
CA LEU A 64 -11.18 12.81 -12.55
C LEU A 64 -9.74 13.17 -12.97
N ASN A 65 -9.34 14.41 -12.69
CA ASN A 65 -7.98 14.91 -12.91
C ASN A 65 -7.25 15.06 -11.57
N LEU A 66 -7.23 13.99 -10.76
CA LEU A 66 -6.45 13.98 -9.52
C LEU A 66 -4.97 13.80 -9.86
N ASP A 67 -4.14 14.70 -9.34
CA ASP A 67 -2.69 14.58 -9.48
C ASP A 67 -2.15 13.50 -8.53
N ILE A 68 -1.44 12.53 -9.10
CA ILE A 68 -0.81 11.42 -8.37
C ILE A 68 0.69 11.65 -8.13
N GLN A 69 1.29 12.70 -8.71
CA GLN A 69 2.73 12.98 -8.54
C GLN A 69 3.15 13.12 -7.07
N PRO A 70 2.38 13.80 -6.20
CA PRO A 70 2.75 13.92 -4.79
C PRO A 70 2.89 12.57 -4.07
N LEU A 71 2.06 11.58 -4.43
CA LEU A 71 2.14 10.23 -3.86
C LEU A 71 3.40 9.48 -4.33
N LEU A 72 3.80 9.68 -5.60
CA LEU A 72 5.00 9.07 -6.14
C LEU A 72 6.27 9.68 -5.51
N GLU A 73 6.30 10.99 -5.30
CA GLU A 73 7.37 11.68 -4.59
C GLU A 73 7.48 11.19 -3.14
N GLN A 74 6.34 11.11 -2.43
CA GLN A 74 6.29 10.55 -1.08
C GLN A 74 6.76 9.10 -1.00
N ALA A 75 6.49 8.27 -2.01
CA ALA A 75 7.02 6.91 -2.05
C ALA A 75 8.55 6.90 -2.04
N VAL A 76 9.19 7.77 -2.84
CA VAL A 76 10.66 7.88 -2.90
C VAL A 76 11.23 8.34 -1.55
N GLU A 77 10.58 9.30 -0.90
CA GLU A 77 11.00 9.78 0.42
C GLU A 77 10.91 8.69 1.50
N ILE A 78 9.80 7.94 1.53
CA ILE A 78 9.61 6.84 2.49
C ILE A 78 10.62 5.71 2.23
N GLU A 79 10.84 5.34 0.97
CA GLU A 79 11.84 4.33 0.59
C GLU A 79 13.26 4.76 1.02
N ALA A 80 13.63 6.02 0.80
CA ALA A 80 14.91 6.56 1.23
C ALA A 80 15.07 6.53 2.75
N ALA A 81 14.05 6.94 3.51
CA ALA A 81 14.05 6.90 4.96
C ALA A 81 14.19 5.46 5.50
N MET A 82 13.47 4.51 4.90
CA MET A 82 13.58 3.09 5.27
C MET A 82 14.97 2.52 4.99
N SER A 83 15.58 2.88 3.85
CA SER A 83 16.95 2.48 3.51
C SER A 83 17.96 2.99 4.54
N GLN A 84 17.84 4.26 4.96
CA GLN A 84 18.72 4.84 5.98
C GLN A 84 18.60 4.14 7.34
N ILE A 85 17.39 3.80 7.75
CA ILE A 85 17.15 3.06 8.99
C ILE A 85 17.77 1.66 8.90
N ALA A 86 17.58 0.96 7.79
CA ALA A 86 18.16 -0.36 7.57
C ALA A 86 19.70 -0.35 7.65
N GLU A 87 20.35 0.65 7.05
CA GLU A 87 21.80 0.83 7.15
C GLU A 87 22.29 1.09 8.57
N GLN A 88 21.54 1.90 9.35
CA GLN A 88 21.87 2.20 10.74
C GLN A 88 21.76 0.96 11.64
N VAL A 89 20.73 0.14 11.43
CA VAL A 89 20.56 -1.14 12.14
C VAL A 89 21.73 -2.07 11.83
N GLN A 90 22.09 -2.25 10.55
CA GLN A 90 23.24 -3.09 10.17
C GLN A 90 24.57 -2.62 10.78
N LYS A 91 24.84 -1.30 10.80
CA LYS A 91 26.05 -0.74 11.41
C LYS A 91 26.10 -0.96 12.92
N THR A 92 24.95 -0.95 13.58
CA THR A 92 24.83 -1.16 15.03
C THR A 92 25.02 -2.64 15.40
N GLU A 93 24.51 -3.56 14.59
CA GLU A 93 24.68 -5.01 14.78
C GLU A 93 26.09 -5.51 14.42
N ALA A 94 26.77 -4.87 13.46
CA ALA A 94 28.13 -5.21 13.05
C ALA A 94 29.22 -4.68 14.01
N THR A 95 28.87 -3.93 15.06
CA THR A 95 29.82 -3.59 16.12
C THR A 95 29.98 -4.83 17.00
N PRO A 96 31.15 -5.52 17.00
CA PRO A 96 31.33 -6.68 17.84
C PRO A 96 31.10 -6.23 19.28
N ARG A 97 30.18 -6.92 19.98
CA ARG A 97 30.02 -6.85 21.43
C ARG A 97 31.40 -7.04 22.00
N ARG A 98 32.07 -5.94 22.39
CA ARG A 98 33.39 -5.96 23.03
C ARG A 98 33.27 -6.99 24.15
N GLU A 99 33.88 -8.15 23.93
CA GLU A 99 33.95 -9.21 24.92
C GLU A 99 34.44 -8.56 26.20
N GLN A 100 33.69 -8.81 27.27
CA GLN A 100 34.02 -8.40 28.61
C GLN A 100 35.44 -8.90 28.91
N LEU A 101 36.43 -8.02 28.82
CA LEU A 101 37.78 -8.32 29.28
C LEU A 101 37.70 -8.48 30.80
N PRO A 102 38.09 -9.62 31.37
CA PRO A 102 38.07 -9.81 32.81
C PRO A 102 39.05 -8.80 33.44
N MET A 103 38.51 -7.90 34.25
CA MET A 103 39.26 -6.88 34.99
C MET A 103 39.97 -7.54 36.18
N TYR A 104 41.15 -8.14 35.96
CA TYR A 104 42.13 -8.40 37.01
C TYR A 104 43.55 -8.31 36.44
N GLY A 105 44.33 -7.40 37.00
CA GLY A 105 45.74 -7.13 36.72
C GLY A 105 46.18 -5.88 37.45
#